data_AF-A0A8D8M4E2-F1
#
_entry.id   AF-A0A8D8M4E2-F1
#
_cell.length_a   1.000
_cell.length_b   1.000
_cell.length_c   1.000
_cell.angle_alpha   90.00
_cell.angle_beta   90.00
_cell.angle_gamma   90.00
#
_symmetry.space_group_name_H-M   'P 1'
#
loop_
_entity.id
_entity.type
_entity.pdbx_description
1 polymer ?
#
loop_
_entity_poly.entity_id
_entity_poly.type
_entity_poly.pdbx_seq_one_letter_code
_entity_poly.pdbx_strand_id
1 'polypeptide(L)'
;MTKETIADTINKTENINQNEKIMFSMVMKNTIGIFQSIEAQRKSRIIDICKENKIPHIVVPLETLRSDLTELDEKISREGYTLSLKTEDITAYYSAEIATCMFSPSKIAIKIQIPIIKKNKKYSISKLIPIPFAWKDVTCIAQQEKEELWISSEYNTQVSKINTEDCKKGLCFMRRVRTQIPSEATCINLIIKRKNPKLMELWQKKCYHTTKTTVTQIKEDHLIITHPSNDTEILCSENKKIITENITYGALEVWLPCNCQIWDKKTIIVENTFPCDSRVTDYLNISHIIPQQWTKWATMPKTNDRKHNELHI
;
A
#
# COMPACT_ATOMS: atom_id res chain seq x y z
N MET A 1 -12.98 -78.57 48.09
CA MET A 1 -13.29 -77.79 46.87
C MET A 1 -14.69 -77.23 46.99
N THR A 2 -14.97 -75.95 47.16
CA THR A 2 -14.13 -74.78 47.46
C THR A 2 -15.12 -73.63 47.69
N LYS A 3 -15.39 -73.28 48.96
CA LYS A 3 -16.04 -72.00 49.31
C LYS A 3 -15.15 -70.80 48.92
N GLU A 4 -13.85 -71.04 48.72
CA GLU A 4 -12.89 -70.07 48.20
C GLU A 4 -13.21 -69.60 46.77
N THR A 5 -13.76 -70.46 45.89
CA THR A 5 -13.95 -70.09 44.47
C THR A 5 -15.09 -69.10 44.25
N ILE A 6 -16.10 -69.07 45.12
CA ILE A 6 -17.24 -68.15 45.00
C ILE A 6 -16.87 -66.76 45.54
N ALA A 7 -16.12 -66.70 46.64
CA ALA A 7 -15.60 -65.46 47.18
C ALA A 7 -14.62 -64.79 46.19
N ASP A 8 -13.74 -65.57 45.55
CA ASP A 8 -12.84 -65.05 44.53
C ASP A 8 -13.59 -64.51 43.31
N THR A 9 -14.69 -65.14 42.90
CA THR A 9 -15.46 -64.70 41.72
C THR A 9 -16.24 -63.41 41.99
N ILE A 10 -16.83 -63.25 43.19
CA ILE A 10 -17.54 -62.01 43.59
C ILE A 10 -16.55 -60.85 43.72
N ASN A 11 -15.41 -61.10 44.36
CA ASN A 11 -14.35 -60.09 44.56
C ASN A 11 -13.70 -59.66 43.23
N LYS A 12 -13.64 -60.56 42.23
CA LYS A 12 -13.20 -60.25 40.85
C LYS A 12 -14.23 -59.42 40.10
N THR A 13 -15.53 -59.69 40.29
CA THR A 13 -16.63 -58.99 39.60
C THR A 13 -16.84 -57.58 40.14
N GLU A 14 -16.71 -57.37 41.47
CA GLU A 14 -16.69 -56.03 42.07
C GLU A 14 -15.47 -55.22 41.64
N ASN A 15 -14.28 -55.84 41.57
CA ASN A 15 -13.07 -55.18 41.06
C ASN A 15 -13.17 -54.78 39.58
N ILE A 16 -13.79 -55.60 38.73
CA ILE A 16 -14.00 -55.25 37.30
C ILE A 16 -14.92 -54.04 37.17
N ASN A 17 -16.03 -54.01 37.92
CA ASN A 17 -16.99 -52.90 37.91
C ASN A 17 -16.38 -51.60 38.50
N GLN A 18 -15.46 -51.73 39.46
CA GLN A 18 -14.74 -50.60 40.04
C GLN A 18 -13.64 -50.07 39.10
N ASN A 19 -12.93 -50.95 38.38
CA ASN A 19 -11.96 -50.57 37.35
C ASN A 19 -12.63 -49.89 36.15
N GLU A 20 -13.82 -50.35 35.72
CA GLU A 20 -14.62 -49.70 34.68
C GLU A 20 -15.06 -48.28 35.10
N LYS A 21 -15.50 -48.11 36.35
CA LYS A 21 -15.82 -46.77 36.90
C LYS A 21 -14.60 -45.84 36.94
N ILE A 22 -13.44 -46.35 37.33
CA ILE A 22 -12.19 -45.58 37.34
C ILE A 22 -11.80 -45.18 35.91
N MET A 23 -11.83 -46.12 34.97
CA MET A 23 -11.53 -45.89 33.56
C MET A 23 -12.48 -44.85 32.95
N PHE A 24 -13.78 -44.97 33.18
CA PHE A 24 -14.78 -44.00 32.73
C PHE A 24 -14.54 -42.61 33.34
N SER A 25 -14.22 -42.54 34.63
CA SER A 25 -13.91 -41.26 35.30
C SER A 25 -12.65 -40.59 34.75
N MET A 26 -11.63 -41.38 34.37
CA MET A 26 -10.38 -40.90 33.79
C MET A 26 -10.61 -40.39 32.37
N VAL A 27 -11.40 -41.11 31.56
CA VAL A 27 -11.81 -40.68 30.22
C VAL A 27 -12.61 -39.38 30.32
N MET A 28 -13.61 -39.28 31.19
CA MET A 28 -14.41 -38.06 31.35
C MET A 28 -13.56 -36.85 31.80
N LYS A 29 -12.64 -37.04 32.76
CA LYS A 29 -11.71 -35.97 33.18
C LYS A 29 -10.80 -35.51 32.03
N ASN A 30 -10.26 -36.45 31.25
CA ASN A 30 -9.45 -36.11 30.08
C ASN A 30 -10.28 -35.37 29.02
N THR A 31 -11.50 -35.81 28.72
CA THR A 31 -12.38 -35.15 27.75
C THR A 31 -12.74 -33.73 28.20
N ILE A 32 -13.04 -33.53 29.49
CA ILE A 32 -13.29 -32.19 30.06
C ILE A 32 -12.03 -31.33 29.95
N GLY A 33 -10.86 -31.87 30.26
CA GLY A 33 -9.58 -31.15 30.15
C GLY A 33 -9.27 -30.73 28.71
N ILE A 34 -9.50 -31.61 27.74
CA ILE A 34 -9.36 -31.31 26.31
C ILE A 34 -10.32 -30.19 25.90
N PHE A 35 -11.59 -30.28 26.30
CA PHE A 35 -12.60 -29.27 25.98
C PHE A 35 -12.23 -27.89 26.56
N GLN A 36 -11.80 -27.85 27.82
CA GLN A 36 -11.31 -26.61 28.45
C GLN A 36 -10.09 -26.03 27.73
N SER A 37 -9.16 -26.87 27.28
CA SER A 37 -7.98 -26.45 26.52
C SER A 37 -8.36 -25.86 25.16
N ILE A 38 -9.30 -26.50 24.43
CA ILE A 38 -9.81 -25.99 23.15
C ILE A 38 -10.48 -24.63 23.34
N GLU A 39 -11.34 -24.48 24.34
CA GLU A 39 -12.01 -23.20 24.63
C GLU A 39 -11.01 -22.11 25.02
N ALA A 40 -10.01 -22.44 25.83
CA ALA A 40 -8.93 -21.51 26.16
C ALA A 40 -8.14 -21.06 24.90
N GLN A 41 -7.82 -21.99 24.00
CA GLN A 41 -7.14 -21.67 22.74
C GLN A 41 -8.00 -20.81 21.82
N ARG A 42 -9.31 -21.11 21.69
CA ARG A 42 -10.24 -20.30 20.89
C ARG A 42 -10.32 -18.88 21.43
N LYS A 43 -10.47 -18.73 22.75
CA LYS A 43 -10.49 -17.43 23.42
C LYS A 43 -9.18 -16.66 23.20
N SER A 44 -8.02 -17.32 23.32
CA SER A 44 -6.72 -16.69 23.04
C SER A 44 -6.65 -16.18 21.61
N ARG A 45 -7.02 -17.00 20.61
CA ARG A 45 -6.99 -16.58 19.20
C ARG A 45 -7.90 -15.40 18.91
N ILE A 46 -9.10 -15.35 19.51
CA ILE A 46 -10.01 -14.21 19.38
C ILE A 46 -9.36 -12.94 19.93
N ILE A 47 -8.72 -13.04 21.10
CA ILE A 47 -8.02 -11.92 21.73
C ILE A 47 -6.86 -11.45 20.85
N ASP A 48 -6.04 -12.36 20.35
CA ASP A 48 -4.85 -12.02 19.56
C ASP A 48 -5.23 -11.33 18.24
N ILE A 49 -6.20 -11.90 17.50
CA ILE A 49 -6.70 -11.28 16.26
C ILE A 49 -7.26 -9.88 16.55
N CYS A 50 -7.97 -9.71 17.67
CA CYS A 50 -8.57 -8.42 17.95
C CYS A 50 -7.58 -7.38 18.50
N LYS A 51 -6.49 -7.81 19.16
CA LYS A 51 -5.36 -6.91 19.48
C LYS A 51 -4.70 -6.35 18.23
N GLU A 52 -4.77 -7.07 17.11
CA GLU A 52 -4.36 -6.59 15.79
C GLU A 52 -5.43 -5.72 15.10
N ASN A 53 -6.53 -5.37 15.79
CA ASN A 53 -7.68 -4.64 15.25
C ASN A 53 -8.36 -5.33 14.06
N LYS A 54 -8.25 -6.66 13.94
CA LYS A 54 -8.87 -7.45 12.88
C LYS A 54 -10.14 -8.14 13.34
N ILE A 55 -10.99 -8.50 12.38
CA ILE A 55 -12.23 -9.25 12.64
C ILE A 55 -11.87 -10.72 12.93
N PRO A 56 -12.23 -11.28 14.09
CA PRO A 56 -11.99 -12.68 14.36
C PRO A 56 -13.08 -13.56 13.71
N HIS A 57 -12.70 -14.30 12.67
CA HIS A 57 -13.57 -15.21 11.92
C HIS A 57 -14.28 -16.27 12.78
N ILE A 58 -13.73 -16.59 13.95
CA ILE A 58 -14.29 -17.57 14.89
C ILE A 58 -15.63 -17.09 15.47
N VAL A 59 -15.78 -15.78 15.68
CA VAL A 59 -16.96 -15.16 16.32
C VAL A 59 -17.80 -14.36 15.36
N VAL A 60 -17.23 -13.93 14.23
CA VAL A 60 -17.94 -13.29 13.13
C VAL A 60 -17.72 -14.15 11.88
N PRO A 61 -18.60 -15.14 11.62
CA PRO A 61 -18.50 -15.99 10.44
C PRO A 61 -18.71 -15.21 9.13
N LEU A 62 -18.19 -15.78 8.04
CA LEU A 62 -18.24 -15.20 6.69
C LEU A 62 -19.67 -14.83 6.27
N GLU A 63 -20.63 -15.74 6.48
CA GLU A 63 -22.02 -15.54 6.07
C GLU A 63 -22.72 -14.46 6.88
N THR A 64 -22.42 -14.37 8.18
CA THR A 64 -22.93 -13.31 9.05
C THR A 64 -22.44 -11.96 8.57
N LEU A 65 -21.13 -11.82 8.34
CA LEU A 65 -20.57 -10.57 7.85
C LEU A 65 -21.11 -10.20 6.47
N ARG A 66 -21.28 -11.17 5.56
CA ARG A 66 -21.84 -10.93 4.21
C ARG A 66 -23.26 -10.39 4.28
N SER A 67 -24.10 -11.00 5.12
CA SER A 67 -25.49 -10.56 5.33
C SER A 67 -25.52 -9.13 5.87
N ASP A 68 -24.74 -8.85 6.91
CA ASP A 68 -24.66 -7.52 7.54
C ASP A 68 -24.15 -6.45 6.57
N LEU A 69 -23.16 -6.78 5.74
CA LEU A 69 -22.63 -5.88 4.71
C LEU A 69 -23.66 -5.59 3.61
N THR A 70 -24.44 -6.60 3.20
CA THR A 70 -25.48 -6.43 2.18
C THR A 70 -26.58 -5.49 2.69
N GLU A 71 -27.07 -5.73 3.90
CA GLU A 71 -28.05 -4.86 4.55
C GLU A 71 -27.51 -3.43 4.73
N LEU A 72 -26.24 -3.29 5.11
CA LEU A 72 -25.59 -2.00 5.26
C LEU A 72 -25.49 -1.26 3.92
N ASP A 73 -25.05 -1.93 2.85
CA ASP A 73 -24.91 -1.30 1.52
C ASP A 73 -26.26 -0.79 1.00
N GLU A 74 -27.35 -1.55 1.21
CA GLU A 74 -28.71 -1.11 0.86
C GLU A 74 -29.13 0.15 1.62
N LYS A 75 -28.81 0.25 2.92
CA LYS A 75 -29.14 1.41 3.76
C LYS A 75 -28.37 2.65 3.33
N ILE A 76 -27.04 2.55 3.24
CA ILE A 76 -26.18 3.70 2.89
C ILE A 76 -26.33 4.10 1.42
N SER A 77 -26.77 3.15 0.56
CA SER A 77 -27.03 3.41 -0.85
C SER A 77 -28.07 4.49 -1.08
N ARG A 78 -29.07 4.59 -0.21
CA ARG A 78 -30.14 5.60 -0.25
C ARG A 78 -29.62 7.00 0.10
N GLU A 79 -28.53 7.07 0.86
CA GLU A 79 -27.86 8.32 1.24
C GLU A 79 -26.74 8.73 0.26
N GLY A 80 -26.60 7.99 -0.85
CA GLY A 80 -25.58 8.28 -1.86
C GLY A 80 -24.18 7.83 -1.45
N TYR A 81 -24.06 6.80 -0.61
CA TYR A 81 -22.79 6.15 -0.26
C TYR A 81 -22.78 4.69 -0.73
N THR A 82 -21.60 4.09 -0.75
CA THR A 82 -21.40 2.67 -1.04
C THR A 82 -20.19 2.16 -0.24
N LEU A 83 -20.08 0.85 -0.07
CA LEU A 83 -18.95 0.25 0.62
C LEU A 83 -17.63 0.52 -0.13
N SER A 84 -16.57 0.82 0.61
CA SER A 84 -15.23 1.03 0.01
C SER A 84 -14.60 -0.27 -0.46
N LEU A 85 -14.90 -1.36 0.25
CA LEU A 85 -14.55 -2.72 -0.14
C LEU A 85 -15.81 -3.38 -0.69
N LYS A 86 -15.67 -4.26 -1.68
CA LYS A 86 -16.82 -4.93 -2.27
C LYS A 86 -17.25 -6.11 -1.40
N THR A 87 -18.56 -6.35 -1.30
CA THR A 87 -19.11 -7.49 -0.55
C THR A 87 -18.62 -8.85 -1.08
N GLU A 88 -18.29 -8.93 -2.37
CA GLU A 88 -17.70 -10.13 -2.97
C GLU A 88 -16.28 -10.44 -2.45
N ASP A 89 -15.51 -9.41 -2.10
CA ASP A 89 -14.16 -9.54 -1.53
C ASP A 89 -14.20 -9.49 0.00
N ILE A 90 -14.97 -10.42 0.57
CA ILE A 90 -15.17 -10.50 2.02
C ILE A 90 -13.85 -10.76 2.78
N THR A 91 -12.88 -11.40 2.12
CA THR A 91 -11.54 -11.65 2.65
C THR A 91 -10.75 -10.37 2.94
N ALA A 92 -10.97 -9.30 2.16
CA ALA A 92 -10.36 -8.01 2.42
C ALA A 92 -10.80 -7.42 3.78
N TYR A 93 -12.06 -7.65 4.19
CA TYR A 93 -12.55 -7.17 5.49
C TYR A 93 -11.85 -7.84 6.67
N TYR A 94 -11.59 -9.14 6.59
CA TYR A 94 -10.86 -9.87 7.65
C TYR A 94 -9.38 -9.51 7.73
N SER A 95 -8.81 -9.05 6.61
CA SER A 95 -7.42 -8.60 6.54
C SER A 95 -7.24 -7.16 7.03
N ALA A 96 -8.31 -6.36 6.99
CA ALA A 96 -8.30 -4.96 7.35
C ALA A 96 -8.33 -4.73 8.87
N GLU A 97 -7.63 -3.68 9.31
CA GLU A 97 -7.59 -3.23 10.71
C GLU A 97 -8.82 -2.36 11.05
N ILE A 98 -10.01 -2.95 10.95
CA ILE A 98 -11.31 -2.24 11.07
C ILE A 98 -12.14 -2.69 12.28
N ALA A 99 -11.57 -3.49 13.19
CA ALA A 99 -12.27 -3.96 14.38
C ALA A 99 -11.71 -3.35 15.66
N THR A 100 -12.58 -3.12 16.64
CA THR A 100 -12.20 -2.77 18.02
C THR A 100 -12.92 -3.71 18.98
N CYS A 101 -12.20 -4.35 19.90
CA CYS A 101 -12.80 -5.21 20.91
C CYS A 101 -12.78 -4.61 22.30
N MET A 102 -13.85 -4.91 23.04
CA MET A 102 -13.94 -4.71 24.48
C MET A 102 -14.16 -6.06 25.13
N PHE A 103 -13.29 -6.39 26.09
CA PHE A 103 -13.34 -7.66 26.81
C PHE A 103 -13.87 -7.43 28.21
N SER A 104 -14.84 -8.26 28.62
CA SER A 104 -15.29 -8.38 30.00
C SER A 104 -15.20 -9.85 30.45
N PRO A 105 -15.35 -10.14 31.74
CA PRO A 105 -15.27 -11.52 32.24
C PRO A 105 -16.28 -12.47 31.56
N SER A 106 -17.44 -11.97 31.13
CA SER A 106 -18.54 -12.77 30.59
C SER A 106 -18.87 -12.50 29.12
N LYS A 107 -18.34 -11.43 28.52
CA LYS A 107 -18.69 -11.01 27.15
C LYS A 107 -17.49 -10.44 26.41
N ILE A 108 -17.52 -10.63 25.09
CA ILE A 108 -16.63 -9.96 24.15
C ILE A 108 -17.53 -9.12 23.25
N ALA A 109 -17.33 -7.81 23.23
CA ALA A 109 -18.01 -6.91 22.30
C ALA A 109 -17.04 -6.55 21.19
N ILE A 110 -17.44 -6.78 19.94
CA ILE A 110 -16.65 -6.50 18.75
C ILE A 110 -17.37 -5.44 17.94
N LYS A 111 -16.72 -4.29 17.78
CA LYS A 111 -17.21 -3.20 16.94
C LYS A 111 -16.44 -3.22 15.63
N ILE A 112 -17.14 -3.44 14.52
CA ILE A 112 -16.55 -3.42 13.18
C ILE A 112 -16.88 -2.08 12.52
N GLN A 113 -15.86 -1.35 12.08
CA GLN A 113 -15.96 -0.05 11.43
C GLN A 113 -15.87 -0.21 9.91
N ILE A 114 -17.03 -0.29 9.25
CA ILE A 114 -17.08 -0.52 7.81
C ILE A 114 -16.74 0.77 7.03
N PRO A 115 -15.69 0.77 6.18
CA PRO A 115 -15.34 1.93 5.39
C PRO A 115 -16.35 2.15 4.25
N ILE A 116 -16.83 3.39 4.12
CA ILE A 116 -17.79 3.81 3.09
C ILE A 116 -17.24 4.99 2.29
N ILE A 117 -17.67 5.11 1.04
CA ILE A 117 -17.32 6.20 0.12
C ILE A 117 -18.58 6.81 -0.49
N LYS A 118 -18.50 8.09 -0.87
CA LYS A 118 -19.62 8.77 -1.53
C LYS A 118 -19.74 8.27 -2.97
N LYS A 119 -20.93 7.84 -3.38
CA LYS A 119 -21.24 7.45 -4.76
C LYS A 119 -20.85 8.57 -5.72
N ASN A 120 -20.31 8.18 -6.87
CA ASN A 120 -19.85 9.07 -7.94
C ASN A 120 -18.66 9.98 -7.59
N LYS A 121 -18.08 9.89 -6.39
CA LYS A 121 -16.83 10.58 -6.07
C LYS A 121 -15.67 9.61 -6.16
N LYS A 122 -14.78 9.86 -7.12
CA LYS A 122 -13.52 9.15 -7.25
C LYS A 122 -12.39 10.05 -6.77
N TYR A 123 -11.56 9.47 -5.91
CA TYR A 123 -10.35 10.10 -5.39
C TYR A 123 -9.16 9.26 -5.83
N SER A 124 -8.08 9.93 -6.19
CA SER A 124 -6.79 9.30 -6.40
C SER A 124 -5.78 9.88 -5.43
N ILE A 125 -4.92 9.01 -4.91
CA ILE A 125 -3.71 9.43 -4.21
C ILE A 125 -2.65 9.66 -5.27
N SER A 126 -1.96 10.79 -5.21
CA SER A 126 -0.87 11.10 -6.11
C SER A 126 0.31 11.64 -5.34
N LYS A 127 1.51 11.21 -5.73
CA LYS A 127 2.76 11.64 -5.12
C LYS A 127 3.41 12.70 -6.00
N LEU A 128 3.71 13.85 -5.40
CA LEU A 128 4.49 14.89 -6.03
C LEU A 128 5.97 14.65 -5.76
N ILE A 129 6.75 14.45 -6.82
CA ILE A 129 8.19 14.21 -6.75
C ILE A 129 8.87 15.37 -7.47
N PRO A 130 9.57 16.26 -6.76
CA PRO A 130 10.35 17.30 -7.41
C PRO A 130 11.57 16.65 -8.09
N ILE A 131 11.68 16.81 -9.40
CA ILE A 131 12.77 16.23 -10.19
C ILE A 131 13.95 17.21 -10.23
N PRO A 132 15.15 16.82 -9.76
CA PRO A 132 16.36 17.61 -9.99
C PRO A 132 16.69 17.68 -11.48
N PHE A 133 17.28 18.78 -11.92
CA PHE A 133 17.74 18.93 -13.30
C PHE A 133 19.06 19.71 -13.37
N ALA A 134 19.86 19.41 -14.39
CA ALA A 134 21.12 20.08 -14.69
C ALA A 134 20.86 21.45 -15.31
N TRP A 135 21.62 22.45 -14.89
CA TRP A 135 21.69 23.75 -15.53
C TRP A 135 23.14 24.22 -15.55
N LYS A 136 23.86 23.97 -16.64
CA LYS A 136 25.31 24.10 -16.71
C LYS A 136 25.96 23.28 -15.59
N ASP A 137 26.80 23.91 -14.77
CA ASP A 137 27.56 23.26 -13.68
C ASP A 137 26.83 23.26 -12.33
N VAL A 138 25.50 23.47 -12.33
CA VAL A 138 24.68 23.43 -11.13
C VAL A 138 23.54 22.43 -11.24
N THR A 139 23.11 21.90 -10.11
CA THR A 139 21.88 21.09 -9.99
C THR A 139 20.79 21.98 -9.42
N CYS A 140 19.70 22.14 -10.16
CA CYS A 140 18.52 22.87 -9.71
C CYS A 140 17.39 21.90 -9.36
N ILE A 141 16.59 22.25 -8.37
CA ILE A 141 15.39 21.50 -7.99
C ILE A 141 14.29 22.50 -7.62
N ALA A 142 13.05 22.14 -7.91
CA ALA A 142 11.90 22.91 -7.49
C ALA A 142 11.81 22.88 -5.95
N GLN A 143 11.66 24.03 -5.30
CA GLN A 143 11.62 24.16 -3.84
C GLN A 143 10.24 23.73 -3.34
N GLN A 144 10.00 22.42 -3.35
CA GLN A 144 8.81 21.81 -2.81
C GLN A 144 9.19 20.49 -2.15
N GLU A 145 8.56 20.20 -1.02
CA GLU A 145 8.74 18.92 -0.35
C GLU A 145 8.01 17.83 -1.12
N LYS A 146 8.52 16.59 -1.00
CA LYS A 146 7.78 15.42 -1.50
C LYS A 146 6.48 15.32 -0.72
N GLU A 147 5.35 15.37 -1.43
CA GLU A 147 4.03 15.38 -0.82
C GLU A 147 3.14 14.32 -1.45
N GLU A 148 2.37 13.63 -0.62
CA GLU A 148 1.26 12.79 -1.06
C GLU A 148 -0.04 13.58 -0.97
N LEU A 149 -0.83 13.54 -2.03
CA LEU A 149 -1.96 14.42 -2.25
C LEU A 149 -3.21 13.62 -2.54
N TRP A 150 -4.31 14.00 -1.91
CA TRP A 150 -5.64 13.60 -2.36
C TRP A 150 -6.06 14.46 -3.54
N ILE A 151 -6.34 13.83 -4.68
CA ILE A 151 -6.86 14.50 -5.88
C ILE A 151 -8.28 14.02 -6.13
N SER A 152 -9.20 14.95 -6.30
CA SER A 152 -10.56 14.64 -6.75
C SER A 152 -10.57 14.57 -8.27
N SER A 153 -10.96 13.42 -8.84
CA SER A 153 -11.03 13.27 -10.29
C SER A 153 -12.18 14.06 -10.91
N GLU A 154 -13.19 14.43 -10.12
CA GLU A 154 -14.35 15.20 -10.56
C GLU A 154 -13.95 16.63 -10.93
N TYR A 155 -13.06 17.23 -10.13
CA TYR A 155 -12.67 18.63 -10.28
C TYR A 155 -11.23 18.81 -10.76
N ASN A 156 -10.44 17.73 -10.83
CA ASN A 156 -8.99 17.77 -11.04
C ASN A 156 -8.33 18.81 -10.14
N THR A 157 -8.66 18.76 -8.85
CA THR A 157 -8.12 19.68 -7.83
C THR A 157 -7.56 18.89 -6.66
N GLN A 158 -6.51 19.44 -6.06
CA GLN A 158 -6.03 18.98 -4.77
C GLN A 158 -7.15 19.18 -3.74
N VAL A 159 -7.39 18.16 -2.94
CA VAL A 159 -8.39 18.17 -1.86
C VAL A 159 -7.71 18.44 -0.52
N SER A 160 -6.59 17.76 -0.27
CA SER A 160 -5.75 17.96 0.92
C SER A 160 -4.38 17.26 0.76
N LYS A 161 -3.43 17.60 1.62
CA LYS A 161 -2.24 16.75 1.85
C LYS A 161 -2.66 15.47 2.58
N ILE A 162 -1.98 14.37 2.32
CA ILE A 162 -2.13 13.09 3.03
C ILE A 162 -1.17 13.10 4.21
N ASN A 163 -1.66 12.77 5.40
CA ASN A 163 -0.81 12.31 6.47
C ASN A 163 -0.68 10.79 6.33
N THR A 164 0.54 10.25 6.30
CA THR A 164 0.78 8.80 6.17
C THR A 164 0.13 8.01 7.30
N GLU A 165 -0.09 8.63 8.47
CA GLU A 165 -0.86 8.06 9.58
C GLU A 165 -2.34 7.81 9.25
N ASP A 166 -2.90 8.55 8.28
CA ASP A 166 -4.28 8.39 7.84
C ASP A 166 -4.45 7.14 6.95
N CYS A 167 -3.35 6.53 6.48
CA CYS A 167 -3.33 5.32 5.66
C CYS A 167 -2.81 4.11 6.44
N LYS A 168 -3.63 3.08 6.61
CA LYS A 168 -3.23 1.81 7.24
C LYS A 168 -3.60 0.63 6.35
N LYS A 169 -2.60 -0.18 5.99
CA LYS A 169 -2.73 -1.47 5.29
C LYS A 169 -3.78 -1.48 4.17
N GLY A 170 -3.69 -0.50 3.25
CA GLY A 170 -4.51 -0.42 2.05
C GLY A 170 -5.81 0.38 2.18
N LEU A 171 -6.17 0.87 3.37
CA LEU A 171 -7.27 1.81 3.57
C LEU A 171 -6.74 3.17 4.03
N CYS A 172 -7.25 4.24 3.44
CA CYS A 172 -6.89 5.61 3.81
C CYS A 172 -8.12 6.41 4.24
N PHE A 173 -8.04 7.02 5.41
CA PHE A 173 -9.12 7.84 5.96
C PHE A 173 -9.03 9.27 5.44
N MET A 174 -10.09 9.73 4.77
CA MET A 174 -10.20 11.12 4.36
C MET A 174 -10.93 11.93 5.43
N ARG A 175 -10.23 12.86 6.08
CA ARG A 175 -10.79 13.71 7.14
C ARG A 175 -11.92 14.60 6.59
N ARG A 176 -12.97 14.80 7.41
CA ARG A 176 -14.12 15.66 7.06
C ARG A 176 -13.72 17.13 6.92
N VAL A 177 -12.86 17.61 7.82
CA VAL A 177 -12.32 18.96 7.76
C VAL A 177 -11.19 18.97 6.76
N ARG A 178 -11.44 19.58 5.61
CA ARG A 178 -10.41 19.92 4.65
C ARG A 178 -9.71 21.15 5.19
N THR A 179 -8.41 21.07 5.47
CA THR A 179 -7.60 22.28 5.56
C THR A 179 -7.79 23.00 4.23
N GLN A 180 -8.49 24.13 4.25
CA GLN A 180 -8.69 24.94 3.06
C GLN A 180 -7.32 25.44 2.65
N ILE A 181 -6.70 24.77 1.67
CA ILE A 181 -5.53 25.29 0.99
C ILE A 181 -6.08 26.39 0.09
N PRO A 182 -5.66 27.66 0.25
CA PRO A 182 -6.14 28.76 -0.57
C PRO A 182 -6.02 28.38 -2.06
N SER A 183 -7.17 28.23 -2.72
CA SER A 183 -7.30 27.56 -4.02
C SER A 183 -6.68 28.33 -5.18
N GLU A 184 -6.26 29.58 -4.93
CA GLU A 184 -5.78 30.52 -5.93
C GLU A 184 -4.24 30.67 -5.94
N ALA A 185 -3.53 30.07 -4.97
CA ALA A 185 -2.10 30.36 -4.77
C ALA A 185 -1.15 29.14 -4.70
N THR A 186 -1.63 27.90 -4.88
CA THR A 186 -0.75 26.72 -4.87
C THR A 186 -0.43 26.24 -6.28
N CYS A 187 0.86 26.29 -6.64
CA CYS A 187 1.43 25.76 -7.89
C CYS A 187 0.87 24.38 -8.25
N ILE A 188 0.70 23.51 -7.25
CA ILE A 188 0.11 22.17 -7.32
C ILE A 188 -1.26 22.17 -8.04
N ASN A 189 -2.14 23.11 -7.72
CA ASN A 189 -3.46 23.14 -8.35
C ASN A 189 -3.40 23.52 -9.83
N LEU A 190 -2.42 24.34 -10.22
CA LEU A 190 -2.20 24.69 -11.63
C LEU A 190 -1.65 23.50 -12.42
N ILE A 191 -0.76 22.73 -11.78
CA ILE A 191 -0.18 21.47 -12.29
C ILE A 191 -1.29 20.46 -12.56
N ILE A 192 -2.12 20.17 -11.55
CA ILE A 192 -3.19 19.16 -11.67
C ILE A 192 -4.19 19.59 -12.75
N LYS A 193 -4.52 20.88 -12.83
CA LYS A 193 -5.41 21.43 -13.86
C LYS A 193 -4.77 21.48 -15.25
N ARG A 194 -3.47 21.19 -15.40
CA ARG A 194 -2.68 21.31 -16.65
C ARG A 194 -2.85 22.67 -17.31
N LYS A 195 -3.03 23.72 -16.49
CA LYS A 195 -3.27 25.08 -16.96
C LYS A 195 -2.05 25.93 -16.62
N ASN A 196 -1.47 26.50 -17.68
CA ASN A 196 -0.58 27.66 -17.73
C ASN A 196 0.94 27.37 -17.90
N PRO A 197 1.57 27.86 -18.98
CA PRO A 197 3.03 27.80 -19.17
C PRO A 197 3.84 28.66 -18.18
N LYS A 198 3.21 29.58 -17.41
CA LYS A 198 3.89 30.41 -16.39
C LYS A 198 4.07 29.74 -15.03
N LEU A 199 3.80 28.44 -14.94
CA LEU A 199 3.80 27.66 -13.72
C LEU A 199 5.12 27.74 -12.93
N MET A 200 6.24 27.81 -13.64
CA MET A 200 7.58 27.92 -13.06
C MET A 200 7.95 29.34 -12.59
N GLU A 201 7.25 30.40 -13.03
CA GLU A 201 7.45 31.75 -12.48
C GLU A 201 6.95 31.84 -11.02
N LEU A 202 5.94 31.03 -10.70
CA LEU A 202 5.37 30.92 -9.35
C LEU A 202 6.16 29.95 -8.46
N TRP A 203 7.05 29.14 -9.03
CA TRP A 203 7.78 28.12 -8.29
C TRP A 203 9.21 28.57 -8.02
N GLN A 204 9.52 28.79 -6.75
CA GLN A 204 10.90 29.04 -6.32
C GLN A 204 11.75 27.80 -6.64
N LYS A 205 12.86 28.00 -7.36
CA LYS A 205 13.86 26.96 -7.60
C LYS A 205 15.07 27.22 -6.73
N LYS A 206 15.67 26.15 -6.20
CA LYS A 206 16.94 26.23 -5.49
C LYS A 206 17.99 25.49 -6.30
N CYS A 207 19.10 26.16 -6.57
CA CYS A 207 20.22 25.61 -7.31
C CYS A 207 21.43 25.46 -6.39
N TYR A 208 22.14 24.35 -6.55
CA TYR A 208 23.32 23.99 -5.78
C TYR A 208 24.49 23.80 -6.73
N HIS A 209 25.66 24.32 -6.36
CA HIS A 209 26.90 24.13 -7.10
C HIS A 209 27.40 22.70 -6.95
N THR A 210 26.81 21.80 -7.74
CA THR A 210 27.17 20.39 -7.78
C THR A 210 26.78 19.79 -9.13
N THR A 211 27.67 18.95 -9.65
CA THR A 211 27.51 18.10 -10.83
C THR A 211 27.56 16.62 -10.44
N LYS A 212 27.27 16.31 -9.17
CA LYS A 212 27.21 14.92 -8.71
C LYS A 212 26.01 14.24 -9.37
N THR A 213 26.24 13.06 -9.93
CA THR A 213 25.18 12.19 -10.46
C THR A 213 24.12 11.95 -9.39
N THR A 214 22.86 12.21 -9.72
CA THR A 214 21.73 11.92 -8.83
C THR A 214 20.69 11.11 -9.58
N VAL A 215 20.12 10.12 -8.89
CA VAL A 215 19.05 9.27 -9.41
C VAL A 215 17.79 9.54 -8.60
N THR A 216 16.71 9.87 -9.29
CA THR A 216 15.37 10.03 -8.72
C THR A 216 14.49 8.91 -9.24
N GLN A 217 14.10 7.99 -8.37
CA GLN A 217 13.18 6.92 -8.71
C GLN A 217 11.74 7.44 -8.73
N ILE A 218 11.07 7.31 -9.88
CA ILE A 218 9.66 7.65 -10.08
C ILE A 218 8.79 6.42 -9.86
N LYS A 219 9.20 5.29 -10.42
CA LYS A 219 8.65 3.94 -10.22
C LYS A 219 9.78 2.92 -10.13
N GLU A 220 9.42 1.65 -9.92
CA GLU A 220 10.36 0.53 -9.93
C GLU A 220 11.28 0.55 -11.16
N ASP A 221 10.69 0.78 -12.34
CA ASP A 221 11.36 0.72 -13.63
C ASP A 221 11.57 2.09 -14.30
N HIS A 222 11.18 3.18 -13.64
CA HIS A 222 11.21 4.53 -14.21
C HIS A 222 12.04 5.46 -13.33
N LEU A 223 13.17 5.91 -13.87
CA LEU A 223 14.20 6.67 -13.17
C LEU A 223 14.49 7.97 -13.91
N ILE A 224 14.85 9.01 -13.16
CA ILE A 224 15.44 10.23 -13.70
C ILE A 224 16.88 10.38 -13.21
N ILE A 225 17.83 10.54 -14.13
CA ILE A 225 19.26 10.72 -13.83
C ILE A 225 19.67 12.14 -14.16
N THR A 226 20.22 12.86 -13.19
CA THR A 226 20.76 14.22 -13.39
C THR A 226 22.27 14.21 -13.27
N HIS A 227 22.96 14.93 -14.15
CA HIS A 227 24.42 14.95 -14.27
C HIS A 227 25.03 13.54 -14.39
N PRO A 228 24.61 12.70 -15.36
CA PRO A 228 25.33 11.47 -15.63
C PRO A 228 26.79 11.81 -15.96
N SER A 229 27.73 11.08 -15.36
CA SER A 229 29.14 11.25 -15.69
C SER A 229 29.46 10.53 -16.99
N ASN A 230 30.62 10.83 -17.59
CA ASN A 230 31.10 10.11 -18.77
C ASN A 230 31.33 8.60 -18.50
N ASP A 231 31.41 8.20 -17.23
CA ASP A 231 31.57 6.82 -16.78
C ASP A 231 30.23 6.21 -16.34
N THR A 232 29.09 6.85 -16.63
CA THR A 232 27.78 6.28 -16.34
C THR A 232 27.41 5.23 -17.39
N GLU A 233 27.17 3.99 -16.95
CA GLU A 233 26.93 2.84 -17.80
C GLU A 233 25.69 2.08 -17.34
N ILE A 234 24.87 1.61 -18.30
CA ILE A 234 23.78 0.69 -18.04
C ILE A 234 24.20 -0.70 -18.50
N LEU A 235 24.20 -1.65 -17.56
CA LEU A 235 24.57 -3.04 -17.80
C LEU A 235 23.33 -3.91 -17.63
N CYS A 236 22.86 -4.51 -18.72
CA CYS A 236 21.83 -5.55 -18.72
C CYS A 236 22.49 -6.90 -19.00
N SER A 237 21.86 -8.01 -18.60
CA SER A 237 22.45 -9.37 -18.60
C SER A 237 23.29 -9.77 -19.82
N GLU A 238 22.99 -9.24 -21.01
CA GLU A 238 23.75 -9.52 -22.24
C GLU A 238 24.14 -8.27 -23.04
N ASN A 239 23.76 -7.07 -22.59
CA ASN A 239 23.93 -5.82 -23.33
C ASN A 239 24.47 -4.71 -22.44
N LYS A 240 25.62 -4.13 -22.82
CA LYS A 240 26.17 -2.92 -22.23
C LYS A 240 25.76 -1.71 -23.07
N LYS A 241 25.05 -0.76 -22.47
CA LYS A 241 24.76 0.54 -23.07
C LYS A 241 25.46 1.62 -22.26
N ILE A 242 26.44 2.27 -22.87
CA ILE A 242 27.13 3.41 -22.27
C ILE A 242 26.22 4.64 -22.42
N ILE A 243 26.00 5.38 -21.35
CA ILE A 243 25.34 6.69 -21.42
C ILE A 243 26.42 7.68 -21.87
N THR A 244 26.48 7.96 -23.17
CA THR A 244 27.57 8.75 -23.77
C THR A 244 27.37 10.26 -23.69
N GLU A 245 26.20 10.72 -23.23
CA GLU A 245 25.86 12.14 -23.26
C GLU A 245 26.12 12.79 -21.90
N ASN A 246 27.15 13.64 -21.86
CA ASN A 246 27.31 14.58 -20.76
C ASN A 246 26.23 15.66 -20.87
N ILE A 247 25.28 15.65 -19.94
CA ILE A 247 24.11 16.52 -20.01
C ILE A 247 24.36 17.78 -19.19
N THR A 248 24.45 18.89 -19.91
CA THR A 248 24.58 20.23 -19.32
C THR A 248 23.24 20.85 -18.96
N TYR A 249 22.14 20.40 -19.56
CA TYR A 249 20.80 20.97 -19.34
C TYR A 249 19.77 19.86 -19.23
N GLY A 250 18.97 19.83 -18.16
CA GLY A 250 17.88 18.85 -18.00
C GLY A 250 18.30 17.57 -17.29
N ALA A 251 17.75 16.44 -17.69
CA ALA A 251 18.03 15.13 -17.08
C ALA A 251 17.77 13.99 -18.08
N LEU A 252 18.21 12.78 -17.76
CA LEU A 252 17.81 11.56 -18.49
C LEU A 252 16.62 10.92 -17.83
N GLU A 253 15.56 10.73 -18.60
CA GLU A 253 14.49 9.81 -18.28
C GLU A 253 14.91 8.41 -18.75
N VAL A 254 14.92 7.45 -17.83
CA VAL A 254 15.37 6.09 -18.07
C VAL A 254 14.28 5.12 -17.66
N TRP A 255 13.82 4.33 -18.61
CA TRP A 255 12.98 3.15 -18.39
C TRP A 255 13.90 1.94 -18.34
N LEU A 256 14.09 1.36 -17.15
CA LEU A 256 15.12 0.38 -16.84
C LEU A 256 14.50 -1.00 -16.58
N PRO A 257 14.81 -2.02 -17.38
CA PRO A 257 14.40 -3.39 -17.11
C PRO A 257 15.00 -3.94 -15.81
N CYS A 258 14.29 -4.87 -15.16
CA CYS A 258 14.66 -5.41 -13.85
C CYS A 258 16.03 -6.12 -13.82
N ASN A 259 16.49 -6.65 -14.96
CA ASN A 259 17.77 -7.34 -15.09
C ASN A 259 18.93 -6.39 -15.44
N CYS A 260 18.69 -5.07 -15.41
CA CYS A 260 19.69 -4.06 -15.67
C CYS A 260 20.16 -3.38 -14.39
N GLN A 261 21.39 -2.91 -14.41
CA GLN A 261 22.02 -2.11 -13.35
C GLN A 261 22.56 -0.82 -13.94
N ILE A 262 22.66 0.22 -13.12
CA ILE A 262 23.31 1.48 -13.50
C ILE A 262 24.57 1.66 -12.65
N TRP A 263 25.68 1.84 -13.35
CA TRP A 263 26.99 2.08 -12.78
C TRP A 263 27.39 3.53 -13.03
N ASP A 264 28.03 4.16 -12.07
CA ASP A 264 28.66 5.47 -12.23
C ASP A 264 30.02 5.45 -11.55
N LYS A 265 31.09 5.80 -12.28
CA LYS A 265 32.48 5.80 -11.77
C LYS A 265 32.87 4.52 -11.02
N LYS A 266 32.47 3.35 -11.57
CA LYS A 266 32.68 2.00 -11.00
C LYS A 266 31.89 1.70 -9.71
N THR A 267 30.93 2.54 -9.34
CA THR A 267 29.99 2.27 -8.26
C THR A 267 28.61 1.95 -8.82
N ILE A 268 27.95 0.93 -8.29
CA ILE A 268 26.55 0.65 -8.62
C ILE A 268 25.70 1.74 -7.94
N ILE A 269 24.96 2.50 -8.73
CA ILE A 269 24.01 3.51 -8.26
C ILE A 269 22.55 3.06 -8.36
N VAL A 270 22.29 2.02 -9.17
CA VAL A 270 21.00 1.32 -9.26
C VAL A 270 21.28 -0.17 -9.43
N GLU A 271 20.81 -0.97 -8.49
CA GLU A 271 20.93 -2.44 -8.52
C GLU A 271 19.83 -3.07 -9.38
N ASN A 272 20.04 -4.32 -9.77
CA ASN A 272 19.01 -5.13 -10.43
C ASN A 272 18.05 -5.68 -9.38
N THR A 273 16.77 -5.77 -9.73
CA THR A 273 15.74 -6.25 -8.79
C THR A 273 15.44 -7.72 -9.06
N PHE A 274 15.48 -8.55 -8.01
CA PHE A 274 15.01 -9.94 -8.04
C PHE A 274 14.14 -10.25 -6.82
N PRO A 275 12.96 -10.89 -6.98
CA PRO A 275 12.35 -11.31 -8.24
C PRO A 275 11.89 -10.12 -9.09
N CYS A 276 11.90 -10.29 -10.41
CA CYS A 276 11.40 -9.27 -11.33
C CYS A 276 9.89 -9.14 -11.20
N ASP A 277 9.39 -7.93 -10.95
CA ASP A 277 7.95 -7.65 -10.96
C ASP A 277 7.46 -7.68 -12.42
N SER A 278 6.43 -8.48 -12.68
CA SER A 278 5.76 -8.58 -14.00
C SER A 278 5.27 -7.26 -14.59
N ARG A 279 5.22 -6.19 -13.77
CA ARG A 279 4.79 -4.84 -14.19
C ARG A 279 5.94 -3.97 -14.72
N VAL A 280 7.19 -4.40 -14.56
CA VAL A 280 8.39 -3.67 -15.01
C VAL A 280 8.52 -3.77 -16.53
N THR A 281 8.98 -2.70 -17.17
CA THR A 281 9.31 -2.72 -18.61
C THR A 281 10.36 -3.78 -18.96
N ASP A 282 10.15 -4.48 -20.07
CA ASP A 282 11.14 -5.41 -20.63
C ASP A 282 12.18 -4.70 -21.53
N TYR A 283 11.97 -3.43 -21.85
CA TYR A 283 12.84 -2.67 -22.76
C TYR A 283 13.53 -1.50 -22.08
N LEU A 284 14.79 -1.27 -22.48
CA LEU A 284 15.58 -0.12 -22.07
C LEU A 284 15.27 1.09 -22.98
N ASN A 285 14.73 2.16 -22.39
CA ASN A 285 14.58 3.43 -23.09
C ASN A 285 15.27 4.56 -22.32
N ILE A 286 15.95 5.44 -23.05
CA ILE A 286 16.67 6.58 -22.50
C ILE A 286 16.26 7.79 -23.33
N SER A 287 15.63 8.77 -22.69
CA SER A 287 15.22 10.03 -23.27
C SER A 287 15.90 11.18 -22.54
N HIS A 288 16.46 12.13 -23.29
CA HIS A 288 16.87 13.41 -22.71
C HIS A 288 15.63 14.27 -22.51
N ILE A 289 15.37 14.67 -21.26
CA ILE A 289 14.26 15.55 -20.89
C ILE A 289 14.79 16.91 -20.45
N ILE A 290 14.10 17.95 -20.88
CA ILE A 290 14.36 19.33 -20.46
C ILE A 290 13.08 19.95 -19.92
N PRO A 291 13.19 20.82 -18.92
CA PRO A 291 12.04 21.57 -18.43
C PRO A 291 11.30 22.31 -19.55
N GLN A 292 9.99 22.13 -19.53
CA GLN A 292 8.94 22.74 -20.36
C GLN A 292 9.29 24.17 -20.80
N GLN A 293 9.60 25.05 -19.84
CA GLN A 293 9.89 26.47 -20.05
C GLN A 293 11.11 26.80 -20.92
N TRP A 294 12.05 25.86 -21.12
CA TRP A 294 13.20 26.10 -22.00
C TRP A 294 12.87 25.87 -23.47
N THR A 295 11.74 25.22 -23.73
CA THR A 295 11.25 25.02 -25.09
C THR A 295 10.41 26.21 -25.53
N LYS A 296 10.74 26.80 -26.68
CA LYS A 296 9.95 27.85 -27.31
C LYS A 296 8.71 27.22 -27.98
N TRP A 297 7.69 26.81 -27.21
CA TRP A 297 6.50 26.15 -27.78
C TRP A 297 5.56 27.02 -28.62
N ALA A 298 5.90 28.27 -28.91
CA ALA A 298 5.07 29.10 -29.78
C ALA A 298 5.05 28.63 -31.26
N THR A 299 5.92 27.70 -31.68
CA THR A 299 6.10 27.38 -33.12
C THR A 299 6.17 25.89 -33.49
N MET A 300 5.98 24.94 -32.57
CA MET A 300 5.98 23.52 -32.96
C MET A 300 4.58 23.02 -33.37
N PRO A 301 4.43 22.39 -34.56
CA PRO A 301 3.16 21.83 -34.98
C PRO A 301 2.78 20.65 -34.08
N LYS A 302 1.54 20.67 -33.61
CA LYS A 302 0.96 19.62 -32.77
C LYS A 302 1.02 18.29 -33.52
N THR A 303 1.87 17.38 -33.07
CA THR A 303 1.80 15.96 -33.45
C THR A 303 0.97 15.21 -32.41
N ASN A 304 0.12 14.31 -32.91
CA ASN A 304 -0.96 13.66 -32.17
C ASN A 304 -0.46 12.73 -31.03
N ASP A 305 -1.15 12.87 -29.89
CA ASP A 305 -1.50 11.86 -28.88
C ASP A 305 -0.49 10.78 -28.46
N ARG A 306 0.00 10.91 -27.21
CA ARG A 306 0.08 9.78 -26.27
C ARG A 306 -0.50 10.20 -24.91
N LYS A 307 -1.58 9.52 -24.51
CA LYS A 307 -2.21 9.64 -23.19
C LYS A 307 -1.35 8.89 -22.16
N HIS A 308 -0.49 9.59 -21.43
CA HIS A 308 0.02 9.12 -20.14
C HIS A 308 -0.64 9.90 -19.00
N ASN A 309 -1.25 9.17 -18.07
CA ASN A 309 -1.92 9.69 -16.88
C ASN A 309 -0.93 9.77 -15.70
N GLU A 310 0.23 10.40 -15.90
CA GLU A 310 1.18 10.70 -14.84
C GLU A 310 1.67 12.14 -15.00
N LEU A 311 1.67 12.88 -13.90
CA LEU A 311 2.15 14.27 -13.86
C LEU A 311 3.57 14.26 -13.31
N HIS A 312 4.54 14.26 -14.23
CA HIS A 312 5.95 14.45 -13.93
C HIS A 312 6.28 15.95 -14.04
N ILE A 313 7.08 16.47 -13.10
CA ILE A 313 7.45 17.90 -13.05
C ILE A 313 8.90 18.05 -12.60
#